data_AF-A0A849FGR1-F1
#
_entry.id   AF-A0A849FGR1-F1
#
_cell.length_a   1.000
_cell.length_b   1.000
_cell.length_c   1.000
_cell.angle_alpha   90.00
_cell.angle_beta   90.00
_cell.angle_gamma   90.00
#
_symmetry.space_group_name_H-M   'P 1'
#
loop_
_entity.id
_entity.type
_entity.pdbx_description
1 polymer ?
#
loop_
_entity_poly.entity_id
_entity_poly.type
_entity_poly.pdbx_seq_one_letter_code
_entity_poly.pdbx_strand_id
1 'polypeptide(L)'
;MIKAKNFLFNLLLISALVFSSYSCNEQGKKPQTEDQPIIKAPDNIISLGQADSIYNNYSKHRVSIIEGYEMKERAPEENFKASRFVDFDYQMLKDYIAYVDQEAKNAGVQKVKTMRLYFANYPNKDNFPDGKKVIHKRQNSIFMLPTLDKGGENYGFYVGADGKAKLIIDWKTQNNKGMGFYEEPINKSYAGFIPNNFALNSSLQGGNSLTINYGGSGPPPKTDF
;
A
#
# COMPACT_ATOMS: atom_id res chain seq x y z
N MET A 1 -23.00 -78.36 -8.57
CA MET A 1 -23.04 -77.14 -7.73
C MET A 1 -21.78 -76.90 -6.86
N ILE A 2 -20.84 -77.85 -6.72
CA ILE A 2 -19.68 -77.71 -5.81
C ILE A 2 -18.51 -76.90 -6.44
N LYS A 3 -18.30 -76.97 -7.76
CA LYS A 3 -17.19 -76.27 -8.44
C LYS A 3 -17.33 -74.74 -8.50
N ALA A 4 -18.55 -74.21 -8.54
CA ALA A 4 -18.79 -72.76 -8.59
C ALA A 4 -18.51 -72.08 -7.24
N LYS A 5 -18.71 -72.80 -6.12
CA LYS A 5 -18.45 -72.30 -4.77
C LYS A 5 -16.96 -72.12 -4.49
N ASN A 6 -16.12 -73.04 -4.96
CA ASN A 6 -14.66 -72.95 -4.83
C ASN A 6 -14.06 -71.87 -5.74
N PHE A 7 -14.67 -71.61 -6.89
CA PHE A 7 -14.25 -70.53 -7.79
C PHE A 7 -14.57 -69.15 -7.21
N LEU A 8 -15.77 -68.97 -6.64
CA LEU A 8 -16.15 -67.74 -5.93
C LEU A 8 -15.33 -67.52 -4.64
N PHE A 9 -14.98 -68.59 -3.92
CA PHE A 9 -14.16 -68.51 -2.72
C PHE A 9 -12.70 -68.13 -3.04
N ASN A 10 -12.13 -68.69 -4.11
CA ASN A 10 -10.79 -68.31 -4.59
C ASN A 10 -10.75 -66.89 -5.16
N LEU A 11 -11.83 -66.41 -5.80
CA LEU A 11 -11.92 -65.03 -6.27
C LEU A 11 -11.98 -64.01 -5.12
N LEU A 12 -12.68 -64.37 -4.02
CA LEU A 12 -12.76 -63.56 -2.80
C LEU A 12 -11.42 -63.52 -2.04
N LEU A 13 -10.66 -64.62 -2.02
CA LEU A 13 -9.33 -64.67 -1.40
C LEU A 13 -8.28 -63.86 -2.17
N ILE A 14 -8.35 -63.84 -3.50
CA ILE A 14 -7.44 -63.04 -4.34
C ILE A 14 -7.80 -61.55 -4.23
N SER A 15 -9.08 -61.20 -4.14
CA SER A 15 -9.54 -59.83 -3.88
C SER A 15 -9.06 -59.33 -2.52
N ALA A 16 -9.14 -60.15 -1.47
CA ALA A 16 -8.67 -59.79 -0.12
C ALA A 16 -7.14 -59.59 -0.05
N LEU A 17 -6.35 -60.31 -0.84
CA LEU A 17 -4.89 -60.14 -0.88
C LEU A 17 -4.43 -58.88 -1.63
N VAL A 18 -5.20 -58.42 -2.63
CA VAL A 18 -4.86 -57.23 -3.44
C VAL A 18 -5.23 -55.93 -2.70
N PHE A 19 -6.20 -55.96 -1.79
CA PHE A 19 -6.53 -54.80 -0.94
C PHE A 19 -5.54 -54.56 0.21
N SER A 20 -4.74 -55.55 0.61
CA SER A 20 -3.73 -55.39 1.67
C SER A 20 -2.43 -54.69 1.24
N SER A 21 -2.22 -54.47 -0.06
CA SER A 21 -1.02 -53.77 -0.59
C SER A 21 -1.24 -52.29 -0.93
N TYR A 22 -2.43 -51.73 -0.65
CA TYR A 22 -2.70 -50.29 -0.74
C TYR A 22 -2.58 -49.54 0.60
N SER A 23 -2.08 -50.20 1.66
CA SER A 23 -1.46 -49.46 2.76
C SER A 23 -0.08 -49.02 2.30
N CYS A 24 -0.08 -48.00 1.43
CA CYS A 24 1.10 -47.21 1.16
C CYS A 24 1.54 -46.68 2.53
N ASN A 25 2.65 -47.21 2.99
CA ASN A 25 3.43 -46.70 4.08
C ASN A 25 3.68 -45.22 3.75
N GLU A 26 2.86 -44.31 4.28
CA GLU A 26 3.28 -42.93 4.46
C GLU A 26 4.39 -42.99 5.50
N GLN A 27 5.58 -43.43 5.06
CA GLN A 27 6.82 -42.91 5.58
C GLN A 27 6.59 -41.41 5.56
N GLY A 28 6.40 -40.85 6.76
CA GLY A 28 6.16 -39.44 6.93
C GLY A 28 7.19 -38.71 6.10
N LYS A 29 6.75 -38.21 4.94
CA LYS A 29 7.43 -37.11 4.29
C LYS A 29 7.36 -36.06 5.38
N LYS A 30 8.48 -35.89 6.11
CA LYS A 30 8.73 -34.64 6.82
C LYS A 30 8.27 -33.59 5.83
N PRO A 31 7.34 -32.69 6.20
CA PRO A 31 6.95 -31.63 5.30
C PRO A 31 8.25 -31.07 4.77
N GLN A 32 8.46 -31.12 3.45
CA GLN A 32 9.56 -30.40 2.84
C GLN A 32 9.26 -28.96 3.22
N THR A 33 9.87 -28.51 4.31
CA THR A 33 10.03 -27.11 4.59
C THR A 33 10.85 -26.65 3.41
N GLU A 34 10.16 -26.12 2.39
CA GLU A 34 10.78 -25.21 1.45
C GLU A 34 11.59 -24.28 2.33
N ASP A 35 12.92 -24.40 2.27
CA ASP A 35 13.86 -23.52 2.96
C ASP A 35 13.61 -22.14 2.38
N GLN A 36 12.60 -21.45 2.92
CA GLN A 36 12.35 -20.07 2.55
C GLN A 36 13.61 -19.31 2.93
N PRO A 37 14.18 -18.53 2.00
CA PRO A 37 15.41 -17.83 2.27
C PRO A 37 15.24 -16.97 3.51
N ILE A 38 16.12 -17.15 4.49
CA ILE A 38 16.11 -16.35 5.72
C ILE A 38 16.27 -14.88 5.32
N ILE A 39 15.21 -14.10 5.48
CA ILE A 39 15.23 -12.66 5.19
C ILE A 39 16.00 -12.00 6.33
N LYS A 40 17.18 -11.44 6.02
CA LYS A 40 17.97 -10.68 6.98
C LYS A 40 17.26 -9.38 7.34
N ALA A 41 17.32 -9.01 8.62
CA ALA A 41 16.85 -7.72 9.09
C ALA A 41 17.64 -6.59 8.38
N PRO A 42 16.96 -5.52 7.92
CA PRO A 42 17.64 -4.34 7.40
C PRO A 42 18.51 -3.66 8.45
N ASP A 43 19.66 -3.14 8.04
CA ASP A 43 20.63 -2.47 8.93
C ASP A 43 20.08 -1.19 9.59
N ASN A 44 19.00 -0.62 9.04
CA ASN A 44 18.43 0.66 9.46
C ASN A 44 17.32 0.53 10.52
N ILE A 45 17.09 -0.65 11.09
CA ILE A 45 16.16 -0.82 12.22
C ILE A 45 16.72 -0.07 13.43
N ILE A 46 15.95 0.89 13.94
CA ILE A 46 16.32 1.66 15.15
C ILE A 46 15.93 0.92 16.42
N SER A 47 16.62 1.21 17.53
CA SER A 47 16.26 0.68 18.85
C SER A 47 15.01 1.35 19.43
N LEU A 48 14.38 0.70 20.41
CA LEU A 48 13.24 1.29 21.14
C LEU A 48 13.64 2.60 21.86
N GLY A 49 14.84 2.67 22.44
CA GLY A 49 15.34 3.89 23.08
C GLY A 49 15.56 5.04 22.09
N GLN A 50 15.99 4.73 20.86
CA GLN A 50 16.09 5.74 19.81
C GLN A 50 14.69 6.20 19.36
N ALA A 51 13.73 5.28 19.21
CA ALA A 51 12.35 5.61 18.87
C ALA A 51 11.67 6.50 19.93
N ASP A 52 11.82 6.17 21.21
CA ASP A 52 11.34 6.97 22.33
C ASP A 52 11.97 8.37 22.35
N SER A 53 13.29 8.44 22.15
CA SER A 53 14.01 9.73 22.12
C SER A 53 13.47 10.66 21.02
N ILE A 54 13.27 10.17 19.79
CA ILE A 54 12.75 11.00 18.70
C ILE A 54 11.27 11.37 18.90
N TYR A 55 10.47 10.48 19.50
CA TYR A 55 9.08 10.76 19.85
C TYR A 55 8.97 11.86 20.90
N ASN A 56 9.73 11.75 21.99
CA ASN A 56 9.75 12.74 23.06
C ASN A 56 10.28 14.10 22.57
N ASN A 57 11.27 14.09 21.68
CA ASN A 57 11.79 15.31 21.05
C ASN A 57 10.71 16.01 20.21
N TYR A 58 9.92 15.25 19.43
CA TYR A 58 8.78 15.83 18.70
C TYR A 58 7.71 16.39 19.66
N SER A 59 7.39 15.67 20.75
CA SER A 59 6.45 16.13 21.78
C SER A 59 6.85 17.49 22.34
N LYS A 60 8.12 17.64 22.72
CA LYS A 60 8.65 18.86 23.33
C LYS A 60 8.72 20.04 22.37
N HIS A 61 9.08 19.80 21.11
CA HIS A 61 9.47 20.87 20.19
C HIS A 61 8.48 21.16 19.06
N ARG A 62 7.47 20.31 18.83
CA ARG A 62 6.54 20.48 17.71
C ARG A 62 5.07 20.54 18.12
N VAL A 63 4.63 19.70 19.06
CA VAL A 63 3.19 19.59 19.40
C VAL A 63 2.58 20.92 19.81
N SER A 64 3.15 21.58 20.82
CA SER A 64 2.57 22.82 21.36
C SER A 64 2.53 23.95 20.33
N ILE A 65 3.50 23.98 19.41
CA ILE A 65 3.55 24.97 18.32
C ILE A 65 2.44 24.68 17.31
N ILE A 66 2.29 23.43 16.89
CA ILE A 66 1.26 23.01 15.93
C ILE A 66 -0.13 23.27 16.52
N GLU A 67 -0.39 22.78 17.71
CA GLU A 67 -1.68 22.95 18.38
C GLU A 67 -1.98 24.43 18.64
N GLY A 68 -0.97 25.19 19.09
CA GLY A 68 -1.10 26.62 19.29
C GLY A 68 -1.47 27.37 18.01
N TYR A 69 -0.82 27.07 16.89
CA TYR A 69 -1.14 27.68 15.60
C TYR A 69 -2.53 27.28 15.10
N GLU A 70 -2.88 25.99 15.18
CA GLU A 70 -4.16 25.48 14.71
C GLU A 70 -5.35 26.04 15.49
N MET A 71 -5.20 26.23 16.80
CA MET A 71 -6.25 26.77 17.67
C MET A 71 -6.23 28.29 17.80
N LYS A 72 -5.21 29.02 17.31
CA LYS A 72 -5.19 30.49 17.39
C LYS A 72 -5.40 31.15 16.04
N GLU A 73 -4.85 30.57 14.98
CA GLU A 73 -4.78 31.21 13.67
C GLU A 73 -5.72 30.55 12.65
N ARG A 74 -5.93 29.24 12.72
CA ARG A 74 -6.71 28.52 11.69
C ARG A 74 -8.17 28.26 12.05
N ALA A 75 -8.45 27.84 13.28
CA ALA A 75 -9.81 27.64 13.76
C ALA A 75 -9.90 27.88 15.28
N PRO A 76 -10.07 29.14 15.72
CA PRO A 76 -10.09 29.51 17.14
C PRO A 76 -11.16 28.83 17.99
N GLU A 77 -12.27 28.47 17.36
CA GLU A 77 -13.43 27.85 18.01
C GLU A 77 -13.34 26.31 18.08
N GLU A 78 -12.28 25.72 17.52
CA GLU A 78 -12.11 24.27 17.45
C GLU A 78 -10.89 23.81 18.25
N ASN A 79 -11.11 22.83 19.14
CA ASN A 79 -10.01 22.09 19.76
C ASN A 79 -9.21 21.33 18.70
N PHE A 80 -7.89 21.33 18.85
CA PHE A 80 -7.00 20.61 17.96
C PHE A 80 -5.97 19.82 18.74
N LYS A 81 -5.69 18.60 18.29
CA LYS A 81 -4.59 17.77 18.78
C LYS A 81 -3.70 17.39 17.63
N ALA A 82 -2.39 17.58 17.76
CA ALA A 82 -1.46 17.26 16.68
C ALA A 82 -1.40 15.75 16.41
N SER A 83 -1.49 15.36 15.13
CA SER A 83 -1.21 13.99 14.71
C SER A 83 0.22 13.56 15.07
N ARG A 84 0.36 12.34 15.56
CA ARG A 84 1.63 11.74 15.99
C ARG A 84 2.01 10.47 15.24
N PHE A 85 1.07 9.89 14.52
CA PHE A 85 1.31 8.77 13.63
C PHE A 85 0.45 8.89 12.36
N VAL A 86 0.82 8.10 11.37
CA VAL A 86 -0.02 7.77 10.21
C VAL A 86 0.07 6.26 10.07
N ASP A 87 -1.06 5.56 10.17
CA ASP A 87 -1.12 4.12 9.96
C ASP A 87 -1.55 3.80 8.54
N PHE A 88 -1.10 2.67 8.01
CA PHE A 88 -1.61 2.10 6.76
C PHE A 88 -1.99 0.67 7.09
N ASP A 89 -3.10 0.20 6.52
CA ASP A 89 -3.35 -1.24 6.52
C ASP A 89 -2.15 -1.95 5.88
N TYR A 90 -1.60 -2.93 6.60
CA TYR A 90 -0.35 -3.56 6.21
C TYR A 90 -0.47 -4.29 4.87
N GLN A 91 -1.62 -4.95 4.63
CA GLN A 91 -1.85 -5.66 3.38
C GLN A 91 -2.04 -4.68 2.22
N MET A 92 -2.81 -3.61 2.44
CA MET A 92 -2.97 -2.53 1.46
C MET A 92 -1.62 -1.90 1.07
N LEU A 93 -0.69 -1.71 2.01
CA LEU A 93 0.64 -1.19 1.69
C LEU A 93 1.42 -2.14 0.77
N LYS A 94 1.34 -3.46 1.02
CA LYS A 94 1.96 -4.46 0.13
C LYS A 94 1.34 -4.46 -1.25
N ASP A 95 0.01 -4.42 -1.32
CA ASP A 95 -0.74 -4.41 -2.58
C ASP A 95 -0.44 -3.13 -3.37
N TYR A 96 -0.33 -1.98 -2.69
CA TYR A 96 0.07 -0.71 -3.30
C TYR A 96 1.50 -0.77 -3.85
N ILE A 97 2.46 -1.33 -3.12
CA ILE A 97 3.84 -1.49 -3.62
C ILE A 97 3.85 -2.39 -4.86
N ALA A 98 3.12 -3.51 -4.84
CA ALA A 98 3.00 -4.40 -5.99
C ALA A 98 2.35 -3.72 -7.20
N TYR A 99 1.30 -2.93 -6.97
CA TYR A 99 0.64 -2.12 -7.99
C TYR A 99 1.59 -1.09 -8.61
N VAL A 100 2.37 -0.38 -7.78
CA VAL A 100 3.39 0.57 -8.24
C VAL A 100 4.43 -0.12 -9.11
N ASP A 101 4.92 -1.29 -8.71
CA ASP A 101 5.90 -2.05 -9.50
C ASP A 101 5.33 -2.48 -10.85
N GLN A 102 4.06 -2.93 -10.87
CA GLN A 102 3.35 -3.30 -12.09
C GLN A 102 3.21 -2.10 -13.04
N GLU A 103 2.68 -0.97 -12.55
CA GLU A 103 2.44 0.21 -13.36
C GLU A 103 3.74 0.86 -13.83
N ALA A 104 4.77 0.87 -12.99
CA ALA A 104 6.11 1.32 -13.37
C ALA A 104 6.66 0.51 -14.55
N LYS A 105 6.57 -0.82 -14.47
CA LYS A 105 7.02 -1.72 -15.55
C LYS A 105 6.24 -1.48 -16.84
N ASN A 106 4.91 -1.38 -16.76
CA ASN A 106 4.05 -1.08 -17.89
C ASN A 106 4.40 0.26 -18.55
N ALA A 107 4.77 1.25 -17.73
CA ALA A 107 5.15 2.59 -18.15
C ALA A 107 6.58 2.72 -18.70
N GLY A 108 7.34 1.62 -18.76
CA GLY A 108 8.72 1.59 -19.25
C GLY A 108 9.76 1.96 -18.20
N VAL A 109 9.40 2.03 -16.92
CA VAL A 109 10.34 2.22 -15.80
C VAL A 109 10.92 0.86 -15.43
N GLN A 110 12.23 0.71 -15.62
CA GLN A 110 12.90 -0.58 -15.35
C GLN A 110 12.90 -0.96 -13.87
N LYS A 111 13.00 0.04 -12.97
CA LYS A 111 13.02 -0.18 -11.53
C LYS A 111 12.58 1.08 -10.79
N VAL A 112 11.64 0.93 -9.86
CA VAL A 112 11.35 1.95 -8.85
C VAL A 112 12.49 1.95 -7.84
N LYS A 113 13.17 3.09 -7.69
CA LYS A 113 14.40 3.19 -6.86
C LYS A 113 14.08 3.52 -5.42
N THR A 114 13.23 4.53 -5.20
CA THR A 114 12.85 4.97 -3.87
C THR A 114 11.36 5.29 -3.81
N MET A 115 10.78 5.12 -2.63
CA MET A 115 9.47 5.67 -2.29
C MET A 115 9.70 6.95 -1.50
N ARG A 116 9.29 8.09 -2.05
CA ARG A 116 9.44 9.39 -1.37
C ARG A 116 8.22 9.67 -0.52
N LEU A 117 8.43 9.91 0.76
CA LEU A 117 7.37 10.29 1.70
C LEU A 117 7.39 11.81 1.88
N TYR A 118 6.27 12.46 1.61
CA TYR A 118 6.08 13.89 1.84
C TYR A 118 5.28 14.12 3.12
N PHE A 119 5.73 15.07 3.93
CA PHE A 119 4.88 15.63 4.98
C PHE A 119 3.78 16.49 4.34
N ALA A 120 2.55 16.27 4.78
CA ALA A 120 1.37 16.93 4.27
C ALA A 120 0.48 17.42 5.41
N ASN A 121 -0.49 18.26 5.05
CA ASN A 121 -1.54 18.72 5.94
C ASN A 121 -2.86 18.69 5.20
N TYR A 122 -3.89 18.12 5.83
CA TYR A 122 -5.22 18.12 5.25
C TYR A 122 -5.83 19.53 5.25
N PRO A 123 -6.58 19.90 4.20
CA PRO A 123 -7.19 21.21 4.14
C PRO A 123 -8.24 21.37 5.24
N ASN A 124 -8.55 22.63 5.59
CA ASN A 124 -9.72 22.93 6.39
C ASN A 124 -10.97 23.02 5.49
N LYS A 125 -11.32 21.92 4.83
CA LYS A 125 -12.45 21.81 3.89
C LYS A 125 -13.14 20.47 4.08
N ASP A 126 -14.41 20.36 3.71
CA ASP A 126 -15.13 19.08 3.78
C ASP A 126 -14.67 18.09 2.70
N ASN A 127 -14.30 18.60 1.53
CA ASN A 127 -13.90 17.78 0.39
C ASN A 127 -12.62 18.28 -0.27
N PHE A 128 -11.88 17.35 -0.89
CA PHE A 128 -10.80 17.64 -1.83
C PHE A 128 -11.35 18.13 -3.18
N PRO A 129 -10.50 18.69 -4.06
CA PRO A 129 -10.91 19.09 -5.41
C PRO A 129 -11.51 17.95 -6.25
N ASP A 130 -11.15 16.69 -5.97
CA ASP A 130 -11.71 15.50 -6.63
C ASP A 130 -13.03 15.02 -6.00
N GLY A 131 -13.61 15.81 -5.08
CA GLY A 131 -14.87 15.52 -4.41
C GLY A 131 -14.76 14.52 -3.25
N LYS A 132 -13.60 13.91 -3.00
CA LYS A 132 -13.43 12.99 -1.87
C LYS A 132 -13.52 13.73 -0.55
N LYS A 133 -14.15 13.11 0.45
CA LYS A 133 -14.29 13.68 1.78
C LYS A 133 -12.94 13.77 2.50
N VAL A 134 -12.70 14.90 3.15
CA VAL A 134 -11.59 15.12 4.08
C VAL A 134 -12.02 14.59 5.45
N ILE A 135 -11.42 13.49 5.89
CA ILE A 135 -11.79 12.84 7.16
C ILE A 135 -11.17 13.58 8.34
N HIS A 136 -9.90 13.96 8.24
CA HIS A 136 -9.12 14.57 9.33
C HIS A 136 -8.68 15.98 8.97
N LYS A 137 -9.62 16.94 8.91
CA LYS A 137 -9.31 18.34 8.57
C LYS A 137 -8.16 18.86 9.41
N ARG A 138 -7.26 19.62 8.76
CA ARG A 138 -6.11 20.29 9.39
C ARG A 138 -5.06 19.36 10.01
N GLN A 139 -5.29 18.05 10.04
CA GLN A 139 -4.33 17.12 10.61
C GLN A 139 -3.12 16.93 9.69
N ASN A 140 -1.94 16.77 10.30
CA ASN A 140 -0.77 16.34 9.57
C ASN A 140 -0.98 14.93 9.02
N SER A 141 -0.43 14.67 7.85
CA SER A 141 -0.50 13.40 7.15
C SER A 141 0.79 13.20 6.34
N ILE A 142 0.90 12.07 5.66
CA ILE A 142 1.95 11.81 4.68
C ILE A 142 1.35 11.28 3.38
N PHE A 143 2.04 11.50 2.27
CA PHE A 143 1.75 10.77 1.04
C PHE A 143 3.03 10.18 0.46
N MET A 144 2.88 9.05 -0.23
CA MET A 144 3.97 8.30 -0.84
C MET A 144 3.99 8.52 -2.35
N LEU A 145 5.15 8.82 -2.90
CA LEU A 145 5.38 9.06 -4.32
C LEU A 145 6.53 8.16 -4.81
N PRO A 146 6.30 7.25 -5.77
CA PRO A 146 7.38 6.47 -6.34
C PRO A 146 8.29 7.34 -7.20
N THR A 147 9.56 6.95 -7.26
CA THR A 147 10.59 7.66 -8.02
C THR A 147 11.29 6.76 -9.03
N LEU A 148 11.72 7.36 -10.13
CA LEU A 148 12.58 6.76 -11.14
C LEU A 148 13.93 7.48 -11.17
N ASP A 149 14.97 6.76 -11.60
CA ASP A 149 16.27 7.36 -11.89
C ASP A 149 16.22 8.03 -13.26
N LYS A 150 16.63 9.30 -13.30
CA LYS A 150 16.85 10.01 -14.56
C LYS A 150 18.10 10.85 -14.40
N GLY A 151 19.20 10.39 -14.98
CA GLY A 151 20.49 11.09 -14.91
C GLY A 151 21.15 11.02 -13.52
N GLY A 152 20.94 9.91 -12.78
CA GLY A 152 21.54 9.72 -11.45
C GLY A 152 20.78 10.38 -10.30
N GLU A 153 19.66 11.05 -10.58
CA GLU A 153 18.78 11.65 -9.59
C GLU A 153 17.43 10.95 -9.55
N ASN A 154 16.81 10.92 -8.36
CA ASN A 154 15.48 10.32 -8.15
C ASN A 154 14.37 11.34 -8.40
N TYR A 155 13.61 11.17 -9.47
CA TYR A 155 12.46 12.02 -9.80
C TYR A 155 11.15 11.30 -9.52
N GLY A 156 10.21 12.01 -8.90
CA GLY A 156 8.85 11.52 -8.75
C GLY A 156 8.15 11.43 -10.10
N PHE A 157 7.40 10.35 -10.33
CA PHE A 157 6.74 10.11 -11.60
C PHE A 157 5.27 9.69 -11.44
N TYR A 158 4.54 9.77 -12.54
CA TYR A 158 3.18 9.27 -12.72
C TYR A 158 3.06 8.60 -14.10
N VAL A 159 1.95 7.89 -14.35
CA VAL A 159 1.69 7.28 -15.66
C VAL A 159 0.84 8.24 -16.49
N GLY A 160 1.41 8.73 -17.59
CA GLY A 160 0.72 9.61 -18.54
C GLY A 160 -0.40 8.91 -19.29
N ALA A 161 -1.28 9.70 -19.94
CA ALA A 161 -2.37 9.17 -20.77
C ALA A 161 -1.89 8.32 -21.97
N ASP A 162 -0.63 8.48 -22.37
CA ASP A 162 0.07 7.66 -23.37
C ASP A 162 0.60 6.33 -22.79
N GLY A 163 0.32 6.04 -21.53
CA GLY A 163 0.80 4.86 -20.82
C GLY A 163 2.31 4.90 -20.54
N LYS A 164 2.96 6.07 -20.63
CA LYS A 164 4.40 6.23 -20.36
C LYS A 164 4.64 7.00 -19.08
N ALA A 165 5.77 6.70 -18.43
CA ALA A 165 6.15 7.42 -17.22
C ALA A 165 6.48 8.89 -17.54
N LYS A 166 5.90 9.80 -16.76
CA LYS A 166 6.10 11.25 -16.86
C LYS A 166 6.49 11.81 -15.50
N LEU A 167 7.26 12.90 -15.49
CA LEU A 167 7.73 13.47 -14.23
C LEU A 167 6.69 14.40 -13.62
N ILE A 168 6.54 14.33 -12.29
CA ILE A 168 5.65 15.22 -11.53
C ILE A 168 6.06 16.69 -11.70
N ILE A 169 7.36 16.96 -11.83
CA ILE A 169 7.87 18.33 -12.05
C ILE A 169 7.41 18.92 -13.39
N ASP A 170 7.27 18.09 -14.42
CA ASP A 170 6.83 18.53 -15.74
C ASP A 170 5.34 18.85 -15.72
N TRP A 171 4.53 17.97 -15.10
CA TRP A 171 3.11 18.22 -14.87
C TRP A 171 2.87 19.51 -14.08
N LYS A 172 3.64 19.74 -13.00
CA LYS A 172 3.54 20.96 -12.20
C LYS A 172 3.89 22.21 -13.02
N THR A 173 4.90 22.13 -13.87
CA THR A 173 5.33 23.27 -14.70
C THR A 173 4.32 23.59 -15.80
N GLN A 174 3.68 22.56 -16.38
CA GLN A 174 2.64 22.72 -17.40
C GLN A 174 1.34 23.30 -16.81
N ASN A 175 0.92 22.79 -15.66
CA ASN A 175 -0.35 23.20 -15.04
C ASN A 175 -0.28 24.53 -14.28
N ASN A 176 0.91 25.02 -13.94
CA ASN A 176 1.08 26.36 -13.34
C ASN A 176 1.26 27.47 -14.39
N LYS A 177 1.25 27.15 -15.70
CA LYS A 177 1.13 28.14 -16.77
C LYS A 177 -0.35 28.44 -17.02
N GLY A 178 -0.96 29.22 -16.13
CA GLY A 178 -2.29 29.78 -16.32
C GLY A 178 -3.30 29.32 -15.26
N MET A 179 -3.59 30.22 -14.32
CA MET A 179 -4.86 30.20 -13.58
C MET A 179 -5.99 30.35 -14.61
N GLY A 180 -6.61 29.26 -15.01
CA GLY A 180 -7.73 29.25 -15.94
C GLY A 180 -8.45 27.92 -15.87
N PHE A 181 -9.68 27.94 -15.37
CA PHE A 181 -10.57 26.79 -15.34
C PHE A 181 -10.82 26.32 -16.78
N TYR A 182 -10.27 25.16 -17.14
CA TYR A 182 -10.69 24.41 -18.31
C TYR A 182 -11.37 23.13 -17.83
N GLU A 183 -12.70 23.08 -17.95
CA GLU A 183 -13.43 21.82 -18.01
C GLU A 183 -13.10 21.15 -19.34
N GLU A 184 -12.45 19.98 -19.31
CA GLU A 184 -12.24 19.14 -20.49
C GLU A 184 -12.21 17.63 -20.13
N PRO A 185 -12.45 16.73 -21.12
CA PRO A 185 -13.54 15.76 -21.08
C PRO A 185 -13.19 14.44 -20.39
N ILE A 186 -14.23 13.77 -19.89
CA ILE A 186 -14.18 12.45 -19.25
C ILE A 186 -13.61 11.42 -20.24
N ASN A 187 -12.38 10.98 -20.01
CA ASN A 187 -11.74 9.90 -20.75
C ASN A 187 -11.94 8.55 -20.03
N LYS A 188 -12.34 7.54 -20.80
CA LYS A 188 -12.81 6.24 -20.33
C LYS A 188 -11.68 5.45 -19.67
N SER A 189 -11.97 4.92 -18.47
CA SER A 189 -11.09 4.01 -17.72
C SER A 189 -11.17 2.59 -18.31
N TYR A 190 -10.01 1.97 -18.56
CA TYR A 190 -9.91 0.54 -18.83
C TYR A 190 -9.78 -0.18 -17.49
N ALA A 191 -10.82 -0.93 -17.12
CA ALA A 191 -10.85 -1.70 -15.88
C ALA A 191 -10.00 -2.98 -16.01
N GLY A 192 -8.95 -3.08 -15.20
CA GLY A 192 -8.35 -4.35 -14.81
C GLY A 192 -9.12 -4.93 -13.61
N PHE A 193 -9.40 -6.22 -13.62
CA PHE A 193 -10.11 -6.92 -12.55
C PHE A 193 -9.32 -6.87 -11.23
N ILE A 194 -9.69 -5.94 -10.33
CA ILE A 194 -9.28 -5.92 -8.92
C ILE A 194 -10.57 -6.15 -8.09
N PRO A 195 -10.56 -7.04 -7.08
CA PRO A 195 -11.76 -7.35 -6.29
C PRO A 195 -12.37 -6.11 -5.63
N ASN A 196 -13.71 -6.07 -5.63
CA ASN A 196 -14.62 -4.95 -5.31
C ASN A 196 -14.47 -4.25 -3.94
N ASN A 197 -13.48 -4.61 -3.11
CA ASN A 197 -13.21 -3.93 -1.83
C ASN A 197 -12.13 -2.84 -1.94
N PHE A 198 -11.47 -2.70 -3.09
CA PHE A 198 -10.47 -1.67 -3.35
C PHE A 198 -10.97 -0.70 -4.41
N ALA A 199 -11.80 0.27 -4.02
CA ALA A 199 -12.17 1.38 -4.89
C ALA A 199 -11.03 2.40 -4.97
N LEU A 200 -9.93 2.05 -5.66
CA LEU A 200 -8.92 3.01 -6.10
C LEU A 200 -9.46 3.77 -7.32
N ASN A 201 -10.39 4.70 -7.07
CA ASN A 201 -10.82 5.68 -8.07
C ASN A 201 -9.69 6.72 -8.24
N SER A 202 -8.68 6.37 -9.03
CA SER A 202 -7.64 7.29 -9.50
C SER A 202 -8.12 8.06 -10.74
N SER A 203 -9.21 8.83 -10.57
CA SER A 203 -9.58 9.87 -11.52
C SER A 203 -8.94 11.18 -11.04
N LEU A 204 -7.69 11.41 -11.42
CA LEU A 204 -7.06 12.72 -11.33
C LEU A 204 -6.90 13.23 -12.76
N GLN A 205 -7.43 14.41 -13.03
CA GLN A 205 -7.25 15.13 -14.30
C GLN A 205 -5.74 15.25 -14.59
N GLY A 206 -5.26 14.56 -15.64
CA GLY A 206 -3.87 14.67 -16.09
C GLY A 206 -3.00 13.39 -16.02
N GLY A 207 -3.58 12.19 -15.95
CA GLY A 207 -2.86 10.91 -15.96
C GLY A 207 -3.10 10.10 -14.68
N ASN A 208 -2.69 8.83 -14.69
CA ASN A 208 -2.88 7.95 -13.53
C ASN A 208 -1.81 8.26 -12.48
N SER A 209 -2.21 8.94 -11.42
CA SER A 209 -1.35 9.17 -10.26
C SER A 209 -1.04 7.87 -9.55
N LEU A 210 0.24 7.66 -9.26
CA LEU A 210 0.70 6.59 -8.36
C LEU A 210 0.87 7.09 -6.92
N THR A 211 0.42 8.31 -6.60
CA THR A 211 0.56 8.86 -5.25
C THR A 211 -0.56 8.35 -4.35
N ILE A 212 -0.21 7.77 -3.21
CA ILE A 212 -1.19 7.35 -2.19
C ILE A 212 -1.12 8.24 -0.95
N ASN A 213 -2.29 8.64 -0.48
CA ASN A 213 -2.52 9.39 0.76
C ASN A 213 -3.74 8.79 1.47
N TYR A 214 -3.65 7.53 1.88
CA TYR A 214 -4.64 6.93 2.75
C TYR A 214 -3.97 6.22 3.91
N GLY A 215 -3.75 6.98 4.96
CA GLY A 215 -3.42 6.45 6.27
C GLY A 215 -4.16 7.24 7.35
N GLY A 216 -4.68 6.54 8.35
CA GLY A 216 -5.34 7.18 9.48
C GLY A 216 -4.29 7.99 10.24
N SER A 217 -4.46 9.31 10.28
CA SER A 217 -3.59 10.16 11.09
C SER A 217 -4.32 10.60 12.34
N GLY A 218 -3.66 10.48 13.47
CA GLY A 218 -4.29 10.74 14.75
C GLY A 218 -3.31 11.13 15.85
N PRO A 219 -3.84 11.70 16.95
CA PRO A 219 -3.07 11.90 18.19
C PRO A 219 -2.58 10.53 18.70
N PRO A 220 -1.49 10.49 19.49
CA PRO A 220 -0.88 9.22 19.86
C PRO A 220 -1.86 8.38 20.69
N PRO A 221 -1.90 7.05 20.52
CA PRO A 221 -2.60 6.16 21.44
C PRO A 221 -2.06 6.36 22.85
N LYS A 222 -2.91 6.20 23.87
CA LYS A 222 -2.51 6.44 25.27
C LYS A 222 -1.42 5.50 25.80
N THR A 223 -1.11 4.43 25.07
CA THR A 223 -0.22 3.34 25.47
C THR A 223 1.04 3.22 24.62
N ASP A 224 1.15 4.00 23.55
CA ASP A 224 2.26 3.90 22.60
C ASP A 224 3.22 5.08 22.83
N PHE A 225 4.48 4.76 23.16
CA PHE A 225 5.56 5.69 23.49
C PHE A 225 5.19 6.75 24.55
#